data_AF-A0AAU9X325-F1
#
_entry.id   AF-A0AAU9X325-F1
#
_cell.length_a   1.000
_cell.length_b   1.000
_cell.length_c   1.000
_cell.angle_alpha   90.00
_cell.angle_beta   90.00
_cell.angle_gamma   90.00
#
_symmetry.space_group_name_H-M   'P 1'
#
loop_
_entity.id
_entity.type
_entity.pdbx_description
1 polymer ?
#
loop_
_entity_poly.entity_id
_entity_poly.type
_entity_poly.pdbx_seq_one_letter_code
_entity_poly.pdbx_strand_id
1 'polypeptide(L)'
;QTKLRHLLKRYCRPDLDIKLVFNTFKLRNLFSVKDSVPPGLRSRVVYKFSCAGCNASYIGETTRHICTRVREHLLSDKTSHIYKHLQSSKACLDSCGTECFTILDSAASKYKIKIKEALHIKWDKPILNQQLKHLELSLSF
;
A
#
# COMPACT_ATOMS: atom_id res chain seq x y z
N GLN A 1 -9.97 -18.20 -21.30
CA GLN A 1 -10.62 -19.32 -22.04
C GLN A 1 -11.88 -18.90 -22.81
N THR A 2 -12.61 -17.87 -22.36
CA THR A 2 -13.79 -17.30 -23.04
C THR A 2 -13.52 -16.85 -24.47
N LYS A 3 -12.40 -16.16 -24.74
CA LYS A 3 -12.02 -15.74 -26.11
C LYS A 3 -11.85 -16.91 -27.10
N LEU A 4 -11.19 -17.99 -26.69
CA LEU A 4 -10.93 -19.13 -27.59
C LEU A 4 -12.24 -19.86 -27.92
N ARG A 5 -13.09 -20.12 -26.92
CA ARG A 5 -14.43 -20.70 -27.14
C ARG A 5 -15.29 -19.81 -28.06
N HIS A 6 -15.17 -18.49 -27.94
CA HIS A 6 -15.86 -17.55 -28.81
C HIS A 6 -15.35 -17.64 -30.26
N LEU A 7 -14.03 -17.75 -30.48
CA LEU A 7 -13.46 -17.90 -31.81
C LEU A 7 -13.88 -19.24 -32.46
N LEU A 8 -13.87 -20.34 -31.70
CA LEU A 8 -14.31 -21.64 -32.19
C LEU A 8 -15.77 -21.61 -32.65
N LYS A 9 -16.68 -20.99 -31.87
CA LYS A 9 -18.08 -20.81 -32.30
C LYS A 9 -18.25 -19.93 -33.54
N ARG A 10 -17.34 -18.98 -33.76
CA ARG A 10 -17.43 -18.00 -34.86
C ARG A 10 -16.91 -18.56 -36.18
N TYR A 11 -15.89 -19.40 -36.14
CA TYR A 11 -15.15 -19.83 -37.34
C TYR A 11 -15.20 -21.33 -37.60
N CYS A 12 -15.53 -22.16 -36.62
CA CYS A 12 -15.63 -23.61 -36.77
C CYS A 12 -17.09 -24.06 -36.86
N ARG A 13 -17.35 -25.17 -37.57
CA ARG A 13 -18.70 -25.74 -37.64
C ARG A 13 -19.12 -26.34 -36.28
N PRO A 14 -20.43 -26.37 -35.97
CA PRO A 14 -20.92 -26.83 -34.65
C PRO A 14 -20.63 -28.29 -34.32
N ASP A 15 -20.40 -29.11 -35.36
CA ASP A 15 -20.19 -30.55 -35.36
C ASP A 15 -18.72 -30.97 -35.22
N LEU A 16 -17.79 -30.01 -35.10
CA LEU A 16 -16.36 -30.31 -34.96
C LEU A 16 -15.97 -30.50 -33.48
N ASP A 17 -15.65 -31.73 -33.09
CA ASP A 17 -15.16 -32.08 -31.74
C ASP A 17 -13.69 -31.67 -31.54
N ILE A 18 -13.46 -30.43 -31.11
CA ILE A 18 -12.13 -29.89 -30.84
C ILE A 18 -11.74 -30.20 -29.39
N LYS A 19 -10.79 -31.12 -29.21
CA LYS A 19 -10.19 -31.44 -27.92
C LYS A 19 -8.95 -30.59 -27.68
N LEU A 20 -8.99 -29.74 -26.65
CA LEU A 20 -7.83 -28.95 -26.23
C LEU A 20 -6.90 -29.81 -25.37
N VAL A 21 -5.83 -30.35 -25.97
CA VAL A 21 -4.93 -31.31 -25.30
C VAL A 21 -4.03 -30.64 -24.25
N PHE A 22 -3.70 -29.36 -24.43
CA PHE A 22 -2.87 -28.62 -23.49
C PHE A 22 -3.31 -27.15 -23.40
N ASN A 23 -3.27 -26.59 -22.19
CA ASN A 23 -3.41 -25.15 -22.00
C ASN A 23 -2.04 -24.56 -21.66
N THR A 24 -1.70 -23.44 -22.28
CA THR A 24 -0.51 -22.70 -21.86
C THR A 24 -0.81 -21.97 -20.56
N PHE A 25 0.00 -22.21 -19.55
CA PHE A 25 0.05 -21.39 -18.35
C PHE A 25 1.38 -20.62 -18.35
N LYS A 26 1.37 -19.40 -17.81
CA LYS A 26 2.59 -18.60 -17.75
C LYS A 26 3.43 -19.08 -16.57
N LEU A 27 4.74 -19.26 -16.75
CA LEU A 27 5.67 -19.64 -15.67
C LEU A 27 5.58 -18.71 -14.45
N ARG A 28 5.30 -17.41 -14.69
CA ARG A 28 5.06 -16.43 -13.62
C ARG A 28 3.91 -16.78 -12.66
N ASN A 29 3.05 -17.73 -13.03
CA ASN A 29 1.94 -18.21 -12.19
C ASN A 29 2.42 -19.29 -11.21
N LEU A 30 3.56 -19.94 -11.48
CA LEU A 30 4.14 -20.95 -10.61
C LEU A 30 5.18 -20.35 -9.67
N PHE A 31 5.95 -19.37 -10.15
CA PHE A 31 6.99 -18.72 -9.36
C PHE A 31 7.12 -17.25 -9.74
N SER A 32 7.50 -16.43 -8.76
CA SER A 32 7.90 -15.06 -9.04
C SER A 32 9.14 -15.08 -9.94
N VAL A 33 9.02 -14.41 -11.09
CA VAL A 33 10.15 -14.27 -12.04
C VAL A 33 11.22 -13.31 -11.51
N LYS A 34 10.86 -12.47 -10.53
CA LYS A 34 11.73 -11.47 -9.93
C LYS A 34 11.85 -11.70 -8.44
N ASP A 35 12.98 -11.31 -7.89
CA ASP A 35 13.20 -11.25 -6.45
C ASP A 35 12.17 -10.34 -5.78
N SER A 36 11.84 -10.69 -4.54
CA SER A 36 10.99 -9.85 -3.70
C SER A 36 11.69 -8.53 -3.43
N VAL A 37 10.99 -7.43 -3.64
CA VAL A 37 11.52 -6.10 -3.31
C VAL A 37 11.67 -6.00 -1.79
N PRO A 38 12.87 -5.66 -1.28
CA PRO A 38 13.09 -5.46 0.16
C PRO A 38 12.06 -4.48 0.74
N PRO A 39 11.51 -4.72 1.95
CA PRO A 39 10.44 -3.90 2.51
C PRO A 39 10.73 -2.39 2.48
N GLY A 40 11.95 -1.98 2.81
CA GLY A 40 12.37 -0.58 2.82
C GLY A 40 12.36 0.10 1.43
N LEU A 41 12.48 -0.67 0.35
CA LEU A 41 12.49 -0.16 -1.03
C LEU A 41 11.11 -0.23 -1.69
N ARG A 42 10.08 -0.70 -0.99
CA ARG A 42 8.71 -0.68 -1.51
C ARG A 42 8.24 0.77 -1.65
N SER A 43 7.55 1.04 -2.75
CA SER A 43 6.91 2.32 -3.05
C SER A 43 5.43 2.10 -3.28
N ARG A 44 4.67 3.20 -3.34
CA ARG A 44 3.22 3.15 -3.56
C ARG A 44 2.48 2.41 -2.45
N VAL A 45 2.82 2.76 -1.21
CA VAL A 45 2.34 2.08 0.00
C VAL A 45 1.57 3.04 0.91
N VAL A 46 0.66 2.48 1.70
CA VAL A 46 0.12 3.09 2.91
C VAL A 46 0.90 2.51 4.09
N TYR A 47 1.39 3.37 4.96
CA TYR A 47 2.14 2.98 6.16
C TYR A 47 1.52 3.58 7.41
N LYS A 48 1.80 2.93 8.54
CA LYS A 48 1.48 3.39 9.88
C LYS A 48 2.77 3.65 10.64
N PHE A 49 2.86 4.81 11.27
CA PHE A 49 3.81 5.09 12.32
C PHE A 49 3.12 4.88 13.66
N SER A 50 3.75 4.10 14.54
CA SER A 50 3.32 3.88 15.91
C SER A 50 4.44 4.33 16.83
N CYS A 51 4.19 5.34 17.65
CA CYS A 51 5.18 5.85 18.60
C CYS A 51 5.46 4.78 19.66
N ALA A 52 6.74 4.52 19.96
CA ALA A 52 7.13 3.60 21.02
C ALA A 52 7.10 4.27 22.41
N GLY A 53 7.24 5.60 22.46
CA GLY A 53 7.24 6.38 23.70
C GLY A 53 5.86 6.80 24.19
N CYS A 54 4.80 6.65 23.38
CA CYS A 54 3.42 6.93 23.77
C CYS A 54 2.42 6.23 22.82
N ASN A 55 1.12 6.29 23.12
CA ASN A 55 0.08 5.68 22.27
C ASN A 55 -0.30 6.48 21.01
N ALA A 56 0.54 7.43 20.57
CA ALA A 56 0.30 8.20 19.36
C ALA A 56 0.61 7.38 18.11
N SER A 57 -0.24 7.52 17.10
CA SER A 57 -0.02 6.91 15.79
C SER A 57 -0.37 7.87 14.66
N TYR A 58 0.21 7.61 13.49
CA TYR A 58 0.00 8.34 12.24
C TYR A 58 -0.17 7.34 11.09
N ILE A 59 -1.09 7.59 10.18
CA ILE A 59 -1.23 6.84 8.93
C ILE A 59 -1.01 7.79 7.76
N GLY A 60 -0.18 7.38 6.82
CA GLY A 60 0.12 8.17 5.64
C GLY A 60 0.39 7.32 4.41
N GLU A 61 0.32 7.96 3.24
CA GLU A 61 0.76 7.37 1.97
C GLU A 61 2.14 7.84 1.54
N THR A 62 2.79 7.03 0.68
CA THR A 62 3.90 7.51 -0.14
C THR A 62 3.96 6.82 -1.50
N THR A 63 4.19 7.62 -2.55
CA THR A 63 4.58 7.11 -3.87
C THR A 63 6.09 6.91 -4.02
N ARG A 64 6.90 7.40 -3.06
CA ARG A 64 8.36 7.21 -3.00
C ARG A 64 8.70 5.89 -2.29
N HIS A 65 9.98 5.55 -2.22
CA HIS A 65 10.42 4.43 -1.36
C HIS A 65 10.12 4.74 0.11
N ILE A 66 9.60 3.75 0.83
CA ILE A 66 9.21 3.93 2.23
C ILE A 66 10.41 4.34 3.10
N CYS A 67 11.61 3.82 2.86
CA CYS A 67 12.81 4.20 3.60
C CYS A 67 13.13 5.70 3.48
N THR A 68 12.92 6.29 2.29
CA THR A 68 13.08 7.73 2.07
C THR A 68 12.05 8.51 2.87
N ARG A 69 10.77 8.08 2.83
CA ARG A 69 9.71 8.78 3.57
C ARG A 69 9.91 8.71 5.08
N VAL A 70 10.34 7.55 5.60
CA VAL A 70 10.70 7.36 7.01
C VAL A 70 11.84 8.30 7.42
N ARG A 71 12.92 8.36 6.63
CA ARG A 71 14.04 9.26 6.90
C ARG A 71 13.62 10.72 6.96
N GLU A 72 12.76 11.15 6.03
CA GLU A 72 12.23 12.51 6.03
C GLU A 72 11.46 12.81 7.33
N HIS A 73 10.58 11.90 7.76
CA HIS A 73 9.84 12.06 9.00
C HIS A 73 10.72 12.17 10.24
N LEU A 74 11.82 11.41 10.29
CA LEU A 74 12.71 11.37 11.44
C LEU A 74 13.69 12.55 11.46
N LEU A 75 14.15 13.03 10.29
CA LEU A 75 15.33 13.90 10.22
C LEU A 75 15.11 15.28 9.59
N SER A 76 14.24 15.42 8.58
CA SER A 76 14.29 16.61 7.70
C SER A 76 12.95 17.28 7.41
N ASP A 77 11.83 16.57 7.43
CA ASP A 77 10.50 17.13 7.14
C ASP A 77 9.90 17.79 8.39
N LYS A 78 10.34 19.03 8.65
CA LYS A 78 9.85 19.85 9.77
C LYS A 78 8.34 20.12 9.74
N THR A 79 7.70 19.94 8.58
CA THR A 79 6.27 20.16 8.42
C THR A 79 5.45 18.96 8.84
N SER A 80 6.06 17.77 8.86
CA SER A 80 5.42 16.52 9.22
C SER A 80 4.90 16.50 10.66
N HIS A 81 3.71 15.94 10.84
CA HIS A 81 3.15 15.66 12.16
C HIS A 81 3.99 14.68 12.98
N ILE A 82 4.62 13.67 12.34
CA ILE A 82 5.54 12.75 13.03
C ILE A 82 6.75 13.53 13.54
N TYR A 83 7.39 14.33 12.67
CA TYR A 83 8.56 15.13 13.07
C TYR A 83 8.22 16.06 14.23
N LYS A 84 7.13 16.82 14.12
CA LYS A 84 6.66 17.73 15.17
C LYS A 84 6.38 17.00 16.49
N HIS A 85 5.74 15.83 16.42
CA HIS A 85 5.49 14.99 17.57
C HIS A 85 6.80 14.55 18.25
N LEU A 86 7.76 14.02 17.48
CA LEU A 86 9.05 13.59 18.03
C LEU A 86 9.81 14.77 18.66
N GLN A 87 9.78 15.95 18.06
CA GLN A 87 10.44 17.13 18.64
C GLN A 87 9.76 17.66 19.91
N SER A 88 8.46 17.39 20.10
CA SER A 88 7.73 17.80 21.31
C SER A 88 8.02 16.94 22.54
N SER A 89 8.59 15.75 22.38
CA SER A 89 8.87 14.82 23.49
C SER A 89 10.19 14.10 23.29
N LYS A 90 11.16 14.40 24.16
CA LYS A 90 12.48 13.75 24.15
C LYS A 90 12.38 12.23 24.33
N ALA A 91 11.47 11.76 25.19
CA ALA A 91 11.21 10.34 25.37
C ALA A 91 10.70 9.66 24.09
N CYS A 92 9.84 10.32 23.32
CA CYS A 92 9.37 9.80 22.03
C CYS A 92 10.48 9.82 20.99
N LEU A 93 11.29 10.89 20.95
CA LEU A 93 12.44 10.99 20.04
C LEU A 93 13.47 9.88 20.25
N ASP A 94 13.78 9.56 21.51
CA ASP A 94 14.81 8.58 21.84
C ASP A 94 14.33 7.13 21.69
N SER A 95 13.01 6.91 21.75
CA SER A 95 12.41 5.57 21.64
C SER A 95 11.94 5.21 20.23
N CYS A 96 11.83 6.18 19.31
CA CYS A 96 11.27 5.96 17.99
C CYS A 96 12.32 6.00 16.89
N GLY A 97 12.48 4.89 16.17
CA GLY A 97 13.29 4.78 14.96
C GLY A 97 12.51 4.27 13.76
N THR A 98 13.19 3.46 12.94
CA THR A 98 12.63 2.92 11.69
C THR A 98 11.64 1.79 11.92
N GLU A 99 11.80 1.06 13.00
CA GLU A 99 10.96 -0.03 13.50
C GLU A 99 9.56 0.44 13.93
N CYS A 100 9.38 1.74 14.20
CA CYS A 100 8.08 2.35 14.44
C CYS A 100 7.19 2.42 13.19
N PHE A 101 7.68 2.04 12.02
CA PHE A 101 6.95 2.13 10.75
C PHE A 101 6.59 0.76 10.19
N THR A 102 5.30 0.55 9.91
CA THR A 102 4.77 -0.69 9.33
C THR A 102 4.00 -0.39 8.05
N ILE A 103 4.22 -1.17 6.99
CA ILE A 103 3.42 -1.08 5.76
C ILE A 103 2.07 -1.76 6.01
N LEU A 104 0.97 -1.03 5.80
CA LEU A 104 -0.40 -1.55 5.93
C LEU A 104 -0.93 -2.10 4.61
N ASP A 105 -0.72 -1.37 3.51
CA ASP A 105 -1.27 -1.73 2.21
C ASP A 105 -0.42 -1.14 1.06
N SER A 106 -0.70 -1.56 -0.17
CA SER A 106 -0.11 -1.03 -1.39
C SER A 106 -1.12 -0.98 -2.55
N ALA A 107 -0.90 -0.10 -3.51
CA ALA A 107 -1.71 -0.10 -4.74
C ALA A 107 -0.94 0.40 -5.95
N ALA A 108 -1.34 -0.08 -7.13
CA ALA A 108 -0.65 0.24 -8.37
C ALA A 108 -0.78 1.72 -8.79
N SER A 109 -1.78 2.47 -8.32
CA SER A 109 -1.99 3.87 -8.71
C SER A 109 -2.10 4.80 -7.51
N LYS A 110 -1.61 6.04 -7.66
CA LYS A 110 -1.67 7.09 -6.63
C LYS A 110 -3.09 7.32 -6.12
N TYR A 111 -4.08 7.33 -7.02
CA TYR A 111 -5.49 7.47 -6.66
C TYR A 111 -5.97 6.36 -5.72
N LYS A 112 -5.65 5.09 -6.02
CA LYS A 112 -6.06 3.95 -5.18
C LYS A 112 -5.37 3.97 -3.82
N ILE A 113 -4.11 4.42 -3.75
CA ILE A 113 -3.40 4.55 -2.47
C ILE A 113 -4.07 5.61 -1.59
N LYS A 114 -4.45 6.76 -2.15
CA LYS A 114 -5.17 7.80 -1.40
C LYS A 114 -6.50 7.31 -0.82
N ILE A 115 -7.23 6.50 -1.58
CA ILE A 115 -8.46 5.87 -1.08
C ILE A 115 -8.13 4.94 0.09
N LYS A 116 -7.12 4.07 -0.07
CA LYS A 116 -6.70 3.14 0.99
C LYS A 116 -6.22 3.86 2.25
N GLU A 117 -5.43 4.92 2.10
CA GLU A 117 -5.00 5.78 3.20
C GLU A 117 -6.20 6.35 3.96
N ALA A 118 -7.17 6.95 3.23
CA ALA A 118 -8.37 7.49 3.83
C ALA A 118 -9.22 6.43 4.55
N LEU A 119 -9.33 5.22 3.98
CA LEU A 119 -10.00 4.09 4.66
C LEU A 119 -9.29 3.70 5.95
N HIS A 120 -7.97 3.55 5.93
CA HIS A 120 -7.19 3.23 7.13
C HIS A 120 -7.28 4.32 8.19
N ILE A 121 -7.23 5.61 7.83
CA ILE A 121 -7.44 6.72 8.77
C ILE A 121 -8.85 6.65 9.38
N LYS A 122 -9.87 6.40 8.56
CA LYS A 122 -11.27 6.31 9.02
C LYS A 122 -11.49 5.14 9.99
N TRP A 123 -10.84 4.00 9.75
CA TRP A 123 -10.93 2.81 10.59
C TRP A 123 -10.13 2.93 11.89
N ASP A 124 -8.86 3.33 11.82
CA ASP A 124 -7.95 3.36 12.98
C ASP A 124 -8.03 4.65 13.81
N LYS A 125 -8.48 5.76 13.20
CA LYS A 125 -8.55 7.10 13.82
C LYS A 125 -7.25 7.53 14.55
N PRO A 126 -6.08 7.47 13.87
CA PRO A 126 -4.79 7.80 14.47
C PRO A 126 -4.74 9.24 15.01
N ILE A 127 -4.21 9.40 16.23
CA ILE A 127 -4.16 10.69 16.96
C ILE A 127 -3.47 11.77 16.14
N LEU A 128 -2.37 11.44 15.46
CA LEU A 128 -1.58 12.41 14.70
C LEU A 128 -2.22 12.83 13.36
N ASN A 129 -3.33 12.19 12.96
CA ASN A 129 -4.08 12.57 11.76
C ASN A 129 -5.29 13.48 12.06
N GLN A 130 -5.65 13.71 13.33
CA GLN A 130 -6.86 14.46 13.71
C GLN A 130 -6.91 15.89 13.17
N GLN A 131 -5.75 16.51 12.91
CA GLN A 131 -5.64 17.88 12.40
C GLN A 131 -5.58 17.96 10.86
N LEU A 132 -5.67 16.83 10.15
CA LEU A 132 -5.49 16.78 8.70
C LEU A 132 -6.83 16.79 7.95
N LYS A 133 -6.94 17.71 6.97
CA LYS A 133 -7.90 17.59 5.87
C LYS A 133 -7.52 16.38 5.02
N HIS A 134 -8.13 15.23 5.31
CA HIS A 134 -8.01 14.03 4.48
C HIS A 134 -9.24 13.91 3.56
N LEU A 135 -9.17 13.03 2.57
CA LEU A 135 -10.33 12.73 1.73
C LEU A 135 -11.41 12.09 2.62
N GLU A 136 -12.47 12.84 2.92
CA GLU A 136 -13.63 12.27 3.59
C GLU A 136 -14.34 11.32 2.64
N LEU A 137 -14.24 10.03 2.93
CA LEU A 137 -14.99 9.00 2.23
C LEU A 137 -16.33 8.80 2.94
N SER A 138 -17.43 9.30 2.35
CA SER A 138 -18.75 8.79 2.69
C SER A 138 -18.95 7.47 1.95
N LEU A 139 -19.15 6.39 2.72
CA LEU A 139 -19.57 5.10 2.18
C LEU A 139 -21.05 5.01 2.50
N SER A 140 -21.90 5.35 1.53
CA SER A 140 -23.32 5.01 1.57
C SER A 140 -23.46 3.57 1.12
N PHE A 141 -23.93 2.71 2.02
CA PHE A 141 -24.34 1.34 1.71
C PHE A 141 -25.78 1.33 1.22
#